data_AF-A0A0N4X6Q4-F1
#
_entry.id   AF-A0A0N4X6Q4-F1
#
_cell.length_a   1.000
_cell.length_b   1.000
_cell.length_c   1.000
_cell.angle_alpha   90.00
_cell.angle_beta   90.00
_cell.angle_gamma   90.00
#
_symmetry.space_group_name_H-M   'P 1'
#
loop_
_entity.id
_entity.type
_entity.pdbx_description
1 polymer ?
#
loop_
_entity_poly.entity_id
_entity_poly.type
_entity_poly.pdbx_seq_one_letter_code
_entity_poly.pdbx_strand_id
1 'polypeptide(L)'
;LKYFLKWPEYDFWSGFVKLRNGEEHLDRFFYTTGFHGEKLSDWNERGRMLRSWRKVVDNYTEFKPSVFHEDGVYLDLIDNMSTDTWQSVLGTLVCMAFVCFIFLNNLFTVAIASISVLSICAGILGILSWLGVDLDPITMAATIISIGFSVDIPAHVSYHYYQASLQEGPTSRPADRLANCLSSVAFPAVQAALSTILCVCSLMFVNLYMAGVFVKTMIICVVLCNLHGLLFLPAILIMIDSIRWAMRPKGAAAQAKIAQQQKAASRTKQKHNCRIAPEKSFVTDRPEV
;
A
#
# COMPACT_ATOMS: atom_id res chain seq x y z
N LEU A 1 -21.50 5.24 -57.00
CA LEU A 1 -21.04 6.19 -55.97
C LEU A 1 -20.65 7.56 -56.53
N LYS A 2 -19.82 7.62 -57.59
CA LYS A 2 -19.36 8.86 -58.24
C LYS A 2 -20.47 9.87 -58.58
N TYR A 3 -21.60 9.41 -59.10
CA TYR A 3 -22.73 10.29 -59.42
C TYR A 3 -23.55 10.66 -58.18
N PHE A 4 -23.67 9.75 -57.20
CA PHE A 4 -24.41 9.97 -55.96
C PHE A 4 -23.82 11.12 -55.13
N LEU A 5 -22.49 11.17 -54.98
CA LEU A 5 -21.80 12.21 -54.21
C LEU A 5 -21.78 13.60 -54.90
N LYS A 6 -22.17 13.69 -56.18
CA LYS A 6 -22.19 14.96 -56.94
C LYS A 6 -23.53 15.68 -56.89
N TRP A 7 -24.57 15.04 -56.36
CA TRP A 7 -25.88 15.65 -56.24
C TRP A 7 -25.88 16.63 -55.05
N PRO A 8 -26.42 17.85 -55.20
CA PRO A 8 -26.43 18.86 -54.14
C PRO A 8 -27.02 18.34 -52.82
N GLU A 9 -28.00 17.45 -52.90
CA GLU A 9 -28.69 16.86 -51.75
C GLU A 9 -27.81 15.87 -50.96
N TYR A 10 -26.77 15.31 -51.60
CA TYR A 10 -25.89 14.28 -51.02
C TYR A 10 -24.44 14.76 -50.86
N ASP A 11 -24.15 16.02 -51.21
CA ASP A 11 -22.80 16.61 -51.10
C ASP A 11 -22.25 16.54 -49.67
N PHE A 12 -23.12 16.57 -48.65
CA PHE A 12 -22.70 16.42 -47.25
C PHE A 12 -22.02 15.07 -46.95
N TRP A 13 -22.36 14.00 -47.68
CA TRP A 13 -21.74 12.69 -47.51
C TRP A 13 -20.31 12.64 -48.05
N SER A 14 -19.91 13.60 -48.89
CA SER A 14 -18.56 13.66 -49.48
C SER A 14 -17.47 13.75 -48.42
N GLY A 15 -17.74 14.38 -47.27
CA GLY A 15 -16.82 14.47 -46.15
C GLY A 15 -16.64 13.16 -45.38
N PHE A 16 -17.60 12.25 -45.47
CA PHE A 16 -17.63 10.99 -44.72
C PHE A 16 -17.24 9.77 -45.55
N VAL A 17 -17.05 9.92 -46.87
CA VAL A 17 -16.75 8.83 -47.80
C VAL A 17 -15.46 9.12 -48.55
N LYS A 18 -14.46 8.25 -48.42
CA LYS A 18 -13.19 8.32 -49.17
C LYS A 18 -13.11 7.23 -50.22
N LEU A 19 -12.81 7.63 -51.44
CA LEU A 19 -12.61 6.75 -52.59
C LEU A 19 -11.11 6.60 -52.90
N ARG A 20 -10.67 5.38 -53.19
CA ARG A 20 -9.30 5.09 -53.67
C ARG A 20 -9.24 5.31 -55.17
N ASN A 21 -8.22 6.01 -55.66
CA ASN A 21 -8.07 6.40 -57.07
C ASN A 21 -9.31 7.12 -57.64
N GLY A 22 -9.90 8.01 -56.86
CA GLY A 22 -10.90 8.98 -57.30
C GLY A 22 -12.31 8.43 -57.55
N GLU A 23 -12.50 7.20 -58.05
CA GLU A 23 -13.80 6.88 -58.68
C GLU A 23 -14.33 5.44 -58.55
N GLU A 24 -13.48 4.42 -58.39
CA GLU A 24 -13.95 3.02 -58.57
C GLU A 24 -14.03 2.17 -57.29
N HIS A 25 -13.18 2.43 -56.29
CA HIS A 25 -13.16 1.62 -55.06
C HIS A 25 -13.36 2.47 -53.80
N LEU A 26 -14.34 2.09 -52.98
CA LEU A 26 -14.54 2.65 -51.64
C LEU A 26 -13.36 2.27 -50.75
N ASP A 27 -12.65 3.26 -50.22
CA ASP A 27 -11.52 3.04 -49.32
C ASP A 27 -12.00 3.01 -47.86
N ARG A 28 -12.71 4.06 -47.43
CA ARG A 28 -13.21 4.23 -46.06
C ARG A 28 -14.50 5.02 -46.06
N PHE A 29 -15.39 4.73 -45.12
CA PHE A 29 -16.56 5.55 -44.86
C PHE A 29 -16.77 5.73 -43.35
N PHE A 30 -17.45 6.80 -42.98
CA PHE A 30 -17.86 7.09 -41.62
C PHE A 30 -19.37 7.15 -41.56
N TYR A 31 -19.96 6.43 -40.61
CA TYR A 31 -21.40 6.43 -40.39
C TYR A 31 -21.66 6.87 -38.95
N THR A 32 -22.39 7.99 -38.83
CA THR A 32 -22.79 8.53 -37.53
C THR A 32 -24.25 8.20 -37.29
N THR A 33 -24.57 7.77 -36.08
CA THR A 33 -25.94 7.65 -35.62
C THR A 33 -26.06 8.24 -34.21
N GLY A 34 -27.22 8.80 -33.91
CA GLY A 34 -27.51 9.43 -32.63
C GLY A 34 -28.48 8.59 -31.82
N PHE A 35 -28.28 8.58 -30.51
CA PHE A 35 -29.20 7.95 -29.57
C PHE A 35 -29.76 8.98 -28.61
N HIS A 36 -31.02 8.81 -28.25
CA HIS A 36 -31.71 9.64 -27.29
C HIS A 36 -32.36 8.75 -26.22
N GLY A 37 -32.28 9.18 -24.97
CA GLY A 37 -32.93 8.50 -23.85
C GLY A 37 -32.35 8.93 -22.51
N GLU A 38 -33.23 9.10 -21.51
CA GLU A 38 -32.84 9.56 -20.17
C GLU A 38 -31.81 8.64 -19.49
N LYS A 39 -31.81 7.35 -19.85
CA LYS A 39 -30.85 6.35 -19.35
C LYS A 39 -29.41 6.60 -19.76
N LEU A 40 -29.17 7.37 -20.83
CA LEU A 40 -27.83 7.78 -21.26
C LEU A 40 -27.24 8.87 -20.35
N SER A 41 -27.91 9.28 -19.29
CA SER A 41 -27.29 10.09 -18.23
C SER A 41 -26.32 9.27 -17.36
N ASP A 42 -26.49 7.93 -17.28
CA ASP A 42 -25.62 7.03 -16.52
C ASP A 42 -24.42 6.55 -17.37
N TRP A 43 -23.21 6.71 -16.82
CA TRP A 43 -21.95 6.25 -17.42
C TRP A 43 -21.94 4.74 -17.67
N ASN A 44 -22.57 3.95 -16.80
CA ASN A 44 -22.65 2.51 -16.96
C ASN A 44 -23.48 2.11 -18.18
N GLU A 45 -24.59 2.80 -18.43
CA GLU A 45 -25.44 2.56 -19.61
C GLU A 45 -24.73 2.99 -20.90
N ARG A 46 -24.03 4.12 -20.89
CA ARG A 46 -23.18 4.54 -22.02
C ARG A 46 -22.12 3.49 -22.34
N GLY A 47 -21.46 2.93 -21.32
CA GLY A 47 -20.47 1.87 -21.48
C GLY A 47 -21.06 0.55 -22.00
N ARG A 48 -22.27 0.19 -21.56
CA ARG A 48 -23.02 -0.97 -22.10
C ARG A 48 -23.37 -0.77 -23.58
N MET A 49 -23.83 0.43 -23.94
CA MET A 49 -24.14 0.77 -25.32
C MET A 49 -22.89 0.70 -26.21
N LEU A 50 -21.78 1.32 -25.78
CA LEU A 50 -20.51 1.28 -26.50
C LEU A 50 -20.02 -0.16 -26.74
N ARG A 51 -20.10 -1.04 -25.72
CA ARG A 51 -19.77 -2.46 -25.85
C ARG A 51 -20.70 -3.20 -26.82
N SER A 52 -21.98 -2.87 -26.82
CA SER A 52 -22.95 -3.49 -27.75
C SER A 52 -22.65 -3.11 -29.20
N TRP A 53 -22.29 -1.84 -29.44
CA TRP A 53 -21.85 -1.37 -30.74
C TRP A 53 -20.56 -2.03 -31.22
N ARG A 54 -19.57 -2.15 -30.33
CA ARG A 54 -18.33 -2.87 -30.64
C ARG A 54 -18.62 -4.32 -31.01
N LYS A 55 -19.48 -5.03 -30.27
CA LYS A 55 -19.90 -6.40 -30.61
C LYS A 55 -20.56 -6.52 -31.98
N VAL A 56 -21.37 -5.54 -32.40
CA VAL A 56 -21.99 -5.55 -33.73
C VAL A 56 -20.91 -5.41 -34.81
N VAL A 57 -19.98 -4.48 -34.60
CA VAL A 57 -18.86 -4.17 -35.48
C VAL A 57 -17.86 -5.34 -35.57
N ASP A 58 -17.63 -6.04 -34.46
CA ASP A 58 -16.75 -7.21 -34.38
C ASP A 58 -17.25 -8.41 -35.22
N ASN A 59 -18.55 -8.46 -35.56
CA ASN A 59 -19.08 -9.49 -36.48
C ASN A 59 -18.65 -9.27 -37.94
N TYR A 60 -18.14 -8.08 -38.27
CA TYR A 60 -17.78 -7.69 -39.63
C TYR A 60 -16.27 -7.45 -39.76
N THR A 61 -15.44 -8.41 -39.31
CA THR A 61 -13.98 -8.29 -39.26
C THR A 61 -13.32 -8.03 -40.61
N GLU A 62 -13.98 -8.44 -41.71
CA GLU A 62 -13.53 -8.22 -43.09
C GLU A 62 -13.30 -6.73 -43.43
N PHE A 63 -14.09 -5.83 -42.83
CA PHE A 63 -14.00 -4.39 -43.07
C PHE A 63 -13.09 -3.68 -42.07
N LYS A 64 -12.55 -4.39 -41.06
CA LYS A 64 -11.82 -3.82 -39.90
C LYS A 64 -12.50 -2.56 -39.33
N PRO A 65 -13.81 -2.61 -39.04
CA PRO A 65 -14.54 -1.43 -38.62
C PRO A 65 -14.17 -1.05 -37.17
N SER A 66 -14.26 0.24 -36.84
CA SER A 66 -13.97 0.78 -35.50
C SER A 66 -15.08 1.71 -35.05
N VAL A 67 -15.50 1.59 -33.79
CA VAL A 67 -16.50 2.48 -33.19
C VAL A 67 -15.81 3.69 -32.58
N PHE A 68 -16.18 4.90 -33.03
CA PHE A 68 -15.77 6.15 -32.42
C PHE A 68 -16.90 6.72 -31.57
N HIS A 69 -16.58 7.12 -30.35
CA HIS A 69 -17.47 7.82 -29.43
C HIS A 69 -16.65 8.85 -28.68
N GLU A 70 -17.16 10.09 -28.53
CA GLU A 70 -16.40 11.20 -27.91
C GLU A 70 -15.95 10.86 -26.49
N ASP A 71 -16.86 10.31 -25.68
CA ASP A 71 -16.56 9.86 -24.32
C ASP A 71 -15.88 8.47 -24.25
N GLY A 72 -15.52 7.86 -25.38
CA GLY A 72 -15.07 6.46 -25.44
C GLY A 72 -13.88 6.18 -24.53
N VAL A 73 -12.94 7.13 -24.45
CA VAL A 73 -11.74 7.02 -23.59
C VAL A 73 -12.12 6.94 -22.10
N TYR A 74 -13.08 7.75 -21.65
CA TYR A 74 -13.53 7.73 -20.25
C TYR A 74 -14.31 6.46 -19.93
N LEU A 75 -15.17 6.00 -20.86
CA LEU A 75 -15.94 4.77 -20.69
C LEU A 75 -15.03 3.55 -20.60
N ASP A 76 -13.98 3.49 -21.41
CA ASP A 76 -12.98 2.42 -21.38
C ASP A 76 -12.15 2.45 -20.08
N LEU A 77 -11.84 3.64 -19.56
CA LEU A 77 -11.18 3.80 -18.27
C LEU A 77 -12.07 3.31 -17.11
N ILE A 78 -13.36 3.68 -17.12
CA ILE A 78 -14.32 3.27 -16.09
C ILE A 78 -14.53 1.76 -16.10
N ASP A 79 -14.61 1.14 -17.29
CA ASP A 79 -14.83 -0.32 -17.40
C ASP A 79 -13.62 -1.12 -16.86
N ASN A 80 -12.39 -0.63 -17.10
CA ASN A 80 -11.17 -1.30 -16.63
C ASN A 80 -10.84 -1.03 -15.15
N MET A 81 -11.45 0.00 -14.55
CA MET A 81 -11.12 0.51 -13.22
C MET A 81 -11.05 -0.57 -12.13
N SER A 82 -12.05 -1.47 -12.10
CA SER A 82 -12.10 -2.56 -11.11
C SER A 82 -10.96 -3.57 -11.27
N THR A 83 -10.63 -3.91 -12.52
CA THR A 83 -9.56 -4.83 -12.88
C THR A 83 -8.20 -4.23 -12.51
N ASP A 84 -7.98 -2.97 -12.89
CA ASP A 84 -6.76 -2.24 -12.59
C ASP A 84 -6.55 -2.07 -11.08
N THR A 85 -7.64 -1.85 -10.33
CA THR A 85 -7.59 -1.71 -8.86
C THR A 85 -7.07 -2.97 -8.20
N TRP A 86 -7.71 -4.12 -8.42
CA TRP A 86 -7.32 -5.37 -7.78
C TRP A 86 -5.91 -5.81 -8.21
N GLN A 87 -5.59 -5.68 -9.50
CA GLN A 87 -4.24 -6.00 -10.01
C GLN A 87 -3.17 -5.10 -9.39
N SER A 88 -3.43 -3.80 -9.28
CA SER A 88 -2.51 -2.85 -8.65
C SER A 88 -2.34 -3.11 -7.16
N VAL A 89 -3.42 -3.42 -6.43
CA VAL A 89 -3.38 -3.78 -5.02
C VAL A 89 -2.54 -5.05 -4.82
N LEU A 90 -2.80 -6.10 -5.60
CA LEU A 90 -2.07 -7.35 -5.53
C LEU A 90 -0.59 -7.17 -5.88
N GLY A 91 -0.29 -6.48 -6.97
CA GLY A 91 1.07 -6.19 -7.41
C GLY A 91 1.86 -5.40 -6.36
N THR A 92 1.25 -4.34 -5.82
CA THR A 92 1.87 -3.53 -4.76
C THR A 92 2.11 -4.34 -3.50
N LEU A 93 1.15 -5.18 -3.08
CA LEU A 93 1.29 -6.05 -1.92
C LEU A 93 2.45 -7.05 -2.08
N VAL A 94 2.56 -7.71 -3.25
CA VAL A 94 3.64 -8.66 -3.54
C VAL A 94 5.00 -7.97 -3.52
N CYS A 95 5.10 -6.81 -4.15
CA CYS A 95 6.32 -6.00 -4.13
C CYS A 95 6.71 -5.59 -2.70
N MET A 96 5.74 -5.11 -1.90
CA MET A 96 5.99 -4.72 -0.51
C MET A 96 6.39 -5.91 0.36
N ALA A 97 5.72 -7.06 0.20
CA ALA A 97 6.09 -8.29 0.91
C ALA A 97 7.52 -8.73 0.58
N PHE A 98 7.94 -8.62 -0.68
CA PHE A 98 9.30 -8.92 -1.11
C PHE A 98 10.33 -7.96 -0.49
N VAL A 99 10.05 -6.65 -0.47
CA VAL A 99 10.92 -5.66 0.18
C VAL A 99 11.02 -5.94 1.69
N CYS A 100 9.90 -6.17 2.37
CA CYS A 100 9.89 -6.55 3.79
C CYS A 100 10.68 -7.83 4.05
N PHE A 101 10.61 -8.81 3.16
CA PHE A 101 11.38 -10.05 3.27
C PHE A 101 12.89 -9.81 3.28
N ILE A 102 13.37 -8.93 2.39
CA ILE A 102 14.79 -8.56 2.32
C ILE A 102 15.26 -7.92 3.63
N PHE A 103 14.47 -7.00 4.21
CA PHE A 103 14.87 -6.27 5.42
C PHE A 103 14.74 -7.08 6.71
N LEU A 104 13.68 -7.87 6.86
CA LEU A 104 13.38 -8.58 8.11
C LEU A 104 13.99 -9.98 8.17
N ASN A 105 14.35 -10.57 7.02
CA ASN A 105 14.92 -11.91 6.87
C ASN A 105 14.19 -13.00 7.69
N ASN A 106 12.87 -12.82 7.89
CA ASN A 106 12.03 -13.73 8.67
C ASN A 106 10.65 -13.85 8.00
N LEU A 107 10.45 -14.97 7.30
CA LEU A 107 9.26 -15.22 6.50
C LEU A 107 7.96 -15.14 7.31
N PHE A 108 7.97 -15.54 8.58
CA PHE A 108 6.79 -15.51 9.44
C PHE A 108 6.36 -14.08 9.78
N THR A 109 7.32 -13.23 10.17
CA THR A 109 7.05 -11.82 10.48
C THR A 109 6.54 -11.09 9.24
N VAL A 110 7.11 -11.39 8.07
CA VAL A 110 6.68 -10.83 6.78
C VAL A 110 5.26 -11.27 6.46
N ALA A 111 4.93 -12.57 6.61
CA ALA A 111 3.58 -13.06 6.35
C ALA A 111 2.53 -12.37 7.23
N ILE A 112 2.81 -12.17 8.52
CA ILE A 112 1.92 -11.47 9.45
C ILE A 112 1.76 -10.01 9.06
N ALA A 113 2.85 -9.33 8.71
CA ALA A 113 2.81 -7.96 8.23
C ALA A 113 1.97 -7.85 6.94
N SER A 114 2.16 -8.74 5.97
CA SER A 114 1.37 -8.78 4.72
C SER A 114 -0.12 -9.04 4.97
N ILE A 115 -0.47 -9.93 5.91
CA ILE A 115 -1.87 -10.16 6.32
C ILE A 115 -2.45 -8.90 6.98
N SER A 116 -1.67 -8.20 7.80
CA SER A 116 -2.10 -6.93 8.39
C SER A 116 -2.35 -5.87 7.32
N VAL A 117 -1.48 -5.75 6.32
CA VAL A 117 -1.67 -4.83 5.18
C VAL A 117 -2.92 -5.18 4.40
N LEU A 118 -3.13 -6.46 4.07
CA LEU A 118 -4.36 -6.94 3.43
C LEU A 118 -5.61 -6.59 4.22
N SER A 119 -5.59 -6.77 5.54
CA SER A 119 -6.68 -6.39 6.44
C SER A 119 -6.97 -4.89 6.40
N ILE A 120 -5.93 -4.04 6.36
CA ILE A 120 -6.08 -2.60 6.24
C ILE A 120 -6.72 -2.23 4.90
N CYS A 121 -6.25 -2.80 3.79
CA CYS A 121 -6.83 -2.56 2.46
C CYS A 121 -8.31 -2.96 2.40
N ALA A 122 -8.64 -4.15 2.89
CA ALA A 122 -10.02 -4.63 2.97
C ALA A 122 -10.86 -3.72 3.88
N GLY A 123 -10.30 -3.24 4.99
CA GLY A 123 -10.94 -2.29 5.90
C GLY A 123 -11.24 -0.94 5.25
N ILE A 124 -10.30 -0.39 4.47
CA ILE A 124 -10.49 0.87 3.74
C ILE A 124 -11.61 0.70 2.71
N LEU A 125 -11.52 -0.31 1.84
CA LEU A 125 -12.55 -0.56 0.81
C LEU A 125 -13.92 -0.86 1.44
N GLY A 126 -13.95 -1.62 2.54
CA GLY A 126 -15.18 -1.93 3.27
C GLY A 126 -15.84 -0.70 3.90
N ILE A 127 -15.07 0.16 4.57
CA ILE A 127 -15.60 1.38 5.16
C ILE A 127 -16.02 2.37 4.08
N LEU A 128 -15.24 2.51 2.99
CA LEU A 128 -15.63 3.37 1.87
C LEU A 128 -16.91 2.91 1.18
N SER A 129 -17.08 1.60 1.00
CA SER A 129 -18.33 1.02 0.49
C SER A 129 -19.50 1.34 1.41
N TRP A 130 -19.32 1.25 2.74
CA TRP A 130 -20.37 1.61 3.70
C TRP A 130 -20.70 3.11 3.69
N LEU A 131 -19.71 3.96 3.43
CA LEU A 131 -19.90 5.41 3.27
C LEU A 131 -20.52 5.79 1.91
N GLY A 132 -20.83 4.83 1.04
CA GLY A 132 -21.40 5.06 -0.27
C GLY A 132 -20.46 5.83 -1.21
N VAL A 133 -19.15 5.65 -1.04
CA VAL A 133 -18.15 6.25 -1.93
C VAL A 133 -17.96 5.33 -3.13
N ASP A 134 -18.13 5.87 -4.33
CA ASP A 134 -17.91 5.14 -5.58
C ASP A 134 -16.42 4.85 -5.80
N LEU A 135 -16.13 3.75 -6.49
CA LEU A 135 -14.79 3.46 -6.95
C LEU A 135 -14.47 4.39 -8.12
N ASP A 136 -13.48 5.24 -7.93
CA ASP A 136 -13.01 6.25 -8.87
C ASP A 136 -11.46 6.27 -8.89
N PRO A 137 -10.81 6.90 -9.89
CA PRO A 137 -9.35 6.93 -9.96
C PRO A 137 -8.67 7.52 -8.71
N ILE A 138 -9.39 8.34 -7.94
CA ILE A 138 -8.88 8.98 -6.72
C ILE A 138 -8.89 8.00 -5.55
N THR A 139 -9.98 7.25 -5.33
CA THR A 139 -10.05 6.17 -4.34
C THR A 139 -9.09 5.04 -4.69
N MET A 140 -8.88 4.74 -5.97
CA MET A 140 -7.83 3.84 -6.42
C MET A 140 -6.45 4.31 -5.98
N ALA A 141 -6.08 5.54 -6.32
CA ALA A 141 -4.79 6.12 -5.96
C ALA A 141 -4.62 6.18 -4.43
N ALA A 142 -5.66 6.58 -3.71
CA ALA A 142 -5.68 6.62 -2.26
C ALA A 142 -5.52 5.22 -1.62
N THR A 143 -6.08 4.18 -2.25
CA THR A 143 -5.90 2.78 -1.82
C THR A 143 -4.47 2.29 -2.09
N ILE A 144 -3.82 2.72 -3.16
CA ILE A 144 -2.40 2.39 -3.41
C ILE A 144 -1.50 3.10 -2.41
N ILE A 145 -1.76 4.39 -2.15
CA ILE A 145 -1.05 5.17 -1.13
C ILE A 145 -1.20 4.53 0.25
N SER A 146 -2.40 4.01 0.57
CA SER A 146 -2.63 3.36 1.85
C SER A 146 -1.81 2.09 2.05
N ILE A 147 -1.57 1.30 0.99
CA ILE A 147 -0.66 0.15 1.04
C ILE A 147 0.75 0.62 1.43
N GLY A 148 1.24 1.70 0.81
CA GLY A 148 2.54 2.30 1.14
C GLY A 148 2.64 2.80 2.58
N PHE A 149 1.58 3.43 3.10
CA PHE A 149 1.53 3.87 4.50
C PHE A 149 1.42 2.70 5.48
N SER A 150 0.68 1.65 5.11
CA SER A 150 0.37 0.53 6.00
C SER A 150 1.57 -0.36 6.33
N VAL A 151 2.61 -0.37 5.48
CA VAL A 151 3.83 -1.15 5.71
C VAL A 151 4.86 -0.44 6.59
N ASP A 152 4.78 0.90 6.68
CA ASP A 152 5.75 1.74 7.36
C ASP A 152 5.79 1.45 8.87
N ILE A 153 4.63 1.57 9.55
CA ILE A 153 4.54 1.34 11.00
C ILE A 153 4.94 -0.11 11.36
N PRO A 154 4.44 -1.16 10.68
CA PRO A 154 4.89 -2.52 10.95
C PRO A 154 6.38 -2.77 10.78
N ALA A 155 7.02 -2.17 9.78
CA ALA A 155 8.46 -2.30 9.57
C ALA A 155 9.23 -1.66 10.73
N HIS A 156 8.88 -0.43 11.11
CA HIS A 156 9.48 0.26 12.26
C HIS A 156 9.29 -0.52 13.55
N VAL A 157 8.07 -0.97 13.84
CA VAL A 157 7.78 -1.75 15.05
C VAL A 157 8.53 -3.08 15.05
N SER A 158 8.56 -3.81 13.94
CA SER A 158 9.27 -5.10 13.85
C SER A 158 10.78 -4.94 14.05
N TYR A 159 11.36 -3.87 13.49
CA TYR A 159 12.78 -3.55 13.65
C TYR A 159 13.13 -3.18 15.10
N HIS A 160 12.36 -2.28 15.71
CA HIS A 160 12.59 -1.87 17.10
C HIS A 160 12.33 -3.01 18.10
N TYR A 161 11.35 -3.88 17.81
CA TYR A 161 11.11 -5.08 18.60
C TYR A 161 12.28 -6.07 18.51
N TYR A 162 12.83 -6.26 17.32
CA TYR A 162 14.03 -7.07 17.12
C TYR A 162 15.25 -6.50 17.84
N GLN A 163 15.46 -5.17 17.76
CA GLN A 163 16.52 -4.48 18.50
C GLN A 163 16.35 -4.60 20.02
N ALA A 164 15.15 -4.41 20.55
CA ALA A 164 14.86 -4.61 21.99
C ALA A 164 15.16 -6.05 22.42
N SER A 165 14.85 -7.04 21.57
CA SER A 165 15.21 -8.43 21.83
C SER A 165 16.72 -8.68 21.87
N LEU A 166 17.52 -7.94 21.10
CA LEU A 166 18.99 -8.03 21.13
C LEU A 166 19.58 -7.36 22.37
N GLN A 167 19.09 -6.17 22.73
CA GLN A 167 19.60 -5.38 23.86
C GLN A 167 19.29 -6.02 25.22
N GLU A 168 18.06 -6.49 25.41
CA GLU A 168 17.63 -7.08 26.69
C GLU A 168 18.08 -8.55 26.83
N GLY A 169 18.42 -9.20 25.72
CA GLY A 169 18.95 -10.56 25.69
C GLY A 169 17.87 -11.66 25.78
N PRO A 170 18.26 -12.94 25.62
CA PRO A 170 17.34 -14.06 25.42
C PRO A 170 16.50 -14.43 26.65
N THR A 171 16.80 -13.89 27.83
CA THR A 171 16.13 -14.18 29.11
C THR A 171 15.00 -13.22 29.46
N SER A 172 14.89 -12.09 28.75
CA SER A 172 13.90 -11.05 29.05
C SER A 172 12.50 -11.46 28.61
N ARG A 173 11.50 -10.98 29.36
CA ARG A 173 10.10 -11.34 29.15
C ARG A 173 9.62 -10.68 27.85
N PRO A 174 8.82 -11.36 27.01
CA PRO A 174 8.28 -10.76 25.79
C PRO A 174 7.52 -9.44 26.01
N ALA A 175 6.89 -9.29 27.19
CA ALA A 175 6.18 -8.08 27.60
C ALA A 175 7.11 -6.87 27.82
N ASP A 176 8.30 -7.09 28.39
CA ASP A 176 9.26 -6.01 28.67
C ASP A 176 9.84 -5.48 27.35
N ARG A 177 10.20 -6.40 26.45
CA ARG A 177 10.65 -6.07 25.08
C ARG A 177 9.61 -5.27 24.31
N LEU A 178 8.34 -5.66 24.44
CA LEU A 178 7.23 -4.96 23.78
C LEU A 178 7.05 -3.55 24.36
N ALA A 179 7.10 -3.41 25.68
CA ALA A 179 6.98 -2.11 26.34
C ALA A 179 8.10 -1.16 25.92
N ASN A 180 9.34 -1.66 25.81
CA ASN A 180 10.49 -0.89 25.34
C ASN A 180 10.40 -0.52 23.85
N CYS A 181 9.90 -1.43 23.02
CA CYS A 181 9.62 -1.13 21.61
C CYS A 181 8.55 -0.04 21.46
N LEU A 182 7.41 -0.19 22.15
CA LEU A 182 6.29 0.76 22.07
C LEU A 182 6.64 2.12 22.66
N SER A 183 7.42 2.17 23.74
CA SER A 183 7.87 3.45 24.31
C SER A 183 8.71 4.27 23.33
N SER A 184 9.41 3.60 22.42
CA SER A 184 10.24 4.24 21.40
C SER A 184 9.47 4.60 20.12
N VAL A 185 8.48 3.78 19.71
CA VAL A 185 7.84 3.91 18.39
C VAL A 185 6.44 4.55 18.44
N ALA A 186 5.69 4.39 19.54
CA ALA A 186 4.28 4.81 19.58
C ALA A 186 4.11 6.33 19.49
N PHE A 187 4.93 7.11 20.22
CA PHE A 187 4.83 8.57 20.20
C PHE A 187 5.16 9.16 18.81
N PRO A 188 6.30 8.80 18.17
CA PRO A 188 6.58 9.22 16.79
C PRO A 188 5.49 8.82 15.79
N ALA A 189 4.95 7.60 15.90
CA ALA A 189 3.91 7.10 14.99
C ALA A 189 2.62 7.91 15.10
N VAL A 190 2.14 8.19 16.32
CA VAL A 190 0.95 9.02 16.54
C VAL A 190 1.17 10.47 16.10
N GLN A 191 2.36 11.02 16.34
CA GLN A 191 2.71 12.36 15.87
C GLN A 191 2.69 12.45 14.33
N ALA A 192 3.28 11.46 13.66
CA ALA A 192 3.24 11.36 12.21
C ALA A 192 1.79 11.27 11.70
N ALA A 193 0.98 10.39 12.30
CA ALA A 193 -0.44 10.23 11.98
C ALA A 193 -1.22 11.54 12.07
N LEU A 194 -1.05 12.28 13.18
CA LEU A 194 -1.73 13.55 13.39
C LEU A 194 -1.28 14.59 12.36
N SER A 195 0.02 14.64 12.04
CA SER A 195 0.55 15.56 11.03
C SER A 195 -0.01 15.29 9.64
N THR A 196 -0.15 14.01 9.25
CA THR A 196 -0.75 13.61 7.97
C THR A 196 -2.23 13.96 7.92
N ILE A 197 -2.98 13.71 9.00
CA ILE A 197 -4.40 14.08 9.09
C ILE A 197 -4.55 15.60 8.94
N LEU A 198 -3.78 16.39 9.68
CA LEU A 198 -3.83 17.86 9.59
C LEU A 198 -3.46 18.36 8.19
N CYS A 199 -2.45 17.77 7.56
CA CYS A 199 -2.06 18.10 6.20
C CYS A 199 -3.19 17.83 5.21
N VAL A 200 -3.79 16.64 5.24
CA VAL A 200 -4.85 16.26 4.31
C VAL A 200 -6.14 17.05 4.57
N CYS A 201 -6.46 17.37 5.83
CA CYS A 201 -7.61 18.22 6.17
C CYS A 201 -7.56 19.60 5.51
N SER A 202 -6.39 20.11 5.12
CA SER A 202 -6.30 21.36 4.35
C SER A 202 -7.03 21.31 3.01
N LEU A 203 -7.20 20.12 2.41
CA LEU A 203 -7.95 19.95 1.18
C LEU A 203 -9.46 20.15 1.36
N MET A 204 -9.98 20.13 2.60
CA MET A 204 -11.39 20.42 2.87
C MET A 204 -11.77 21.87 2.57
N PHE A 205 -10.81 22.80 2.48
CA PHE A 205 -11.08 24.18 2.08
C PHE A 205 -11.48 24.28 0.60
N VAL A 206 -11.24 23.23 -0.20
CA VAL A 206 -11.60 23.18 -1.60
C VAL A 206 -12.92 22.40 -1.76
N ASN A 207 -13.97 23.07 -2.22
CA ASN A 207 -15.29 22.47 -2.41
C ASN A 207 -15.36 21.64 -3.70
N LEU A 208 -14.64 20.52 -3.72
CA LEU A 208 -14.63 19.54 -4.80
C LEU A 208 -14.94 18.15 -4.23
N TYR A 209 -15.85 17.42 -4.89
CA TYR A 209 -16.20 16.04 -4.52
C TYR A 209 -14.94 15.16 -4.40
N MET A 210 -14.06 15.25 -5.41
CA MET A 210 -12.77 14.57 -5.48
C MET A 210 -11.89 14.81 -4.25
N ALA A 211 -11.81 16.05 -3.78
CA ALA A 211 -11.04 16.39 -2.58
C ALA A 211 -11.68 15.80 -1.32
N GLY A 212 -13.00 15.88 -1.19
CA GLY A 212 -13.73 15.30 -0.05
C GLY A 212 -13.57 13.78 0.06
N VAL A 213 -13.61 13.07 -1.07
CA VAL A 213 -13.38 11.61 -1.13
C VAL A 213 -11.95 11.25 -0.74
N PHE A 214 -10.97 12.00 -1.25
CA PHE A 214 -9.57 11.80 -0.90
C PHE A 214 -9.32 11.99 0.60
N VAL A 215 -9.86 13.07 1.19
CA VAL A 215 -9.72 13.35 2.63
C VAL A 215 -10.32 12.24 3.48
N LYS A 216 -11.56 11.82 3.18
CA LYS A 216 -12.22 10.71 3.89
C LYS A 216 -11.37 9.44 3.84
N THR A 217 -10.88 9.09 2.65
CA THR A 217 -10.08 7.87 2.44
C THR A 217 -8.77 7.92 3.21
N MET A 218 -8.06 9.05 3.17
CA MET A 218 -6.78 9.21 3.88
C MET A 218 -6.95 9.20 5.40
N ILE A 219 -8.00 9.82 5.95
CA ILE A 219 -8.26 9.77 7.39
C ILE A 219 -8.52 8.32 7.84
N ILE A 220 -9.38 7.59 7.11
CA ILE A 220 -9.66 6.17 7.39
C ILE A 220 -8.36 5.35 7.31
N CYS A 221 -7.56 5.57 6.27
CA CYS A 221 -6.26 4.93 6.08
C CYS A 221 -5.35 5.15 7.28
N VAL A 222 -5.09 6.40 7.67
CA VAL A 222 -4.15 6.73 8.75
C VAL A 222 -4.59 6.14 10.08
N VAL A 223 -5.89 6.22 10.39
CA VAL A 223 -6.47 5.64 11.62
C VAL A 223 -6.31 4.11 11.62
N LEU A 224 -6.66 3.44 10.53
CA LEU A 224 -6.55 1.98 10.44
C LEU A 224 -5.09 1.51 10.46
N CYS A 225 -4.17 2.24 9.82
CA CYS A 225 -2.74 1.94 9.82
C CYS A 225 -2.16 2.04 11.24
N ASN A 226 -2.51 3.10 11.98
CA ASN A 226 -2.06 3.25 13.37
C ASN A 226 -2.65 2.18 14.28
N LEU A 227 -3.94 1.88 14.13
CA LEU A 227 -4.60 0.82 14.90
C LEU A 227 -3.94 -0.54 14.64
N HIS A 228 -3.73 -0.92 13.37
CA HIS A 228 -3.13 -2.19 13.03
C HIS A 228 -1.63 -2.26 13.38
N GLY A 229 -0.88 -1.18 13.12
CA GLY A 229 0.55 -1.12 13.35
C GLY A 229 0.95 -1.06 14.83
N LEU A 230 0.18 -0.35 15.66
CA LEU A 230 0.50 -0.15 17.08
C LEU A 230 -0.23 -1.11 18.03
N LEU A 231 -1.37 -1.69 17.63
CA LEU A 231 -2.11 -2.64 18.49
C LEU A 231 -2.08 -4.08 17.95
N PHE A 232 -2.49 -4.30 16.70
CA PHE A 232 -2.62 -5.66 16.19
C PHE A 232 -1.28 -6.35 15.98
N LEU A 233 -0.36 -5.71 15.26
CA LEU A 233 0.96 -6.29 15.00
C LEU A 233 1.73 -6.60 16.30
N PRO A 234 1.84 -5.68 17.27
CA PRO A 234 2.61 -5.93 18.48
C PRO A 234 1.95 -7.02 19.36
N ALA A 235 0.61 -7.08 19.37
CA ALA A 235 -0.15 -8.15 20.03
C ALA A 235 0.12 -9.54 19.40
N ILE A 236 0.22 -9.62 18.07
CA ILE A 236 0.53 -10.88 17.39
C ILE A 236 1.99 -11.28 17.65
N LEU A 237 2.93 -10.33 17.58
CA LEU A 237 4.35 -10.57 17.84
C LEU A 237 4.57 -11.09 19.27
N ILE A 238 3.97 -10.46 20.28
CA ILE A 238 4.10 -10.91 21.68
C ILE A 238 3.43 -12.26 21.90
N MET A 239 2.28 -12.53 21.29
CA MET A 239 1.60 -13.84 21.40
C MET A 239 2.52 -14.95 20.89
N ILE A 240 3.16 -14.74 19.73
CA ILE A 240 4.09 -15.71 19.14
C ILE A 240 5.34 -15.88 20.00
N ASP A 241 5.95 -14.79 20.46
CA ASP A 241 7.15 -14.87 21.30
C ASP A 241 6.84 -15.50 22.67
N SER A 242 5.63 -15.28 23.20
CA SER A 242 5.15 -15.92 24.44
C SER A 242 4.94 -17.42 24.27
N ILE A 243 4.37 -17.85 23.15
CA ILE A 243 4.21 -19.28 22.81
C ILE A 243 5.59 -19.93 22.66
N ARG A 244 6.52 -19.28 21.94
CA ARG A 244 7.91 -19.75 21.80
C ARG A 244 8.62 -19.83 23.16
N TRP A 245 8.41 -18.85 24.03
CA TRP A 245 8.97 -18.81 25.38
C TRP A 245 8.41 -19.93 26.26
N ALA A 246 7.10 -20.20 26.20
CA ALA A 246 6.46 -21.29 26.93
C ALA A 246 6.91 -22.70 26.44
N MET A 247 7.19 -22.84 25.15
CA MET A 247 7.71 -24.09 24.57
C MET A 247 9.21 -24.30 24.78
N ARG A 248 9.95 -23.33 25.34
CA ARG A 248 11.37 -23.54 25.66
C ARG A 248 11.51 -24.61 26.75
N PRO A 249 12.34 -25.65 26.57
CA PRO A 249 12.56 -26.63 27.62
C PRO A 249 13.11 -25.93 28.86
N LYS A 250 12.47 -26.16 30.02
CA LYS A 250 12.77 -25.50 31.30
C LYS A 250 14.25 -25.58 31.72
N GLY A 251 15.03 -26.52 31.15
CA GLY A 251 16.48 -26.64 31.37
C GLY A 251 17.33 -25.48 30.81
N ALA A 252 16.90 -24.81 29.74
CA ALA A 252 17.67 -23.71 29.14
C ALA A 252 17.62 -22.42 29.99
N ALA A 253 16.50 -22.17 30.67
CA ALA A 253 16.35 -21.05 31.61
C ALA A 253 17.18 -21.26 32.89
N ALA A 254 17.34 -22.50 33.34
CA ALA A 254 18.22 -22.86 34.45
C ALA A 254 19.70 -22.67 34.08
N GLN A 255 20.13 -23.13 32.90
CA GLN A 255 21.50 -22.94 32.39
C GLN A 255 21.84 -21.45 32.14
N ALA A 256 20.89 -20.65 31.66
CA ALA A 256 21.08 -19.21 31.47
C ALA A 256 21.24 -18.46 32.81
N LYS A 257 20.46 -18.82 33.84
CA LYS A 257 20.63 -18.28 35.21
C LYS A 257 21.98 -18.66 35.81
N ILE A 258 22.42 -19.92 35.61
CA ILE A 258 23.74 -20.40 36.07
C ILE A 258 24.87 -19.64 35.34
N ALA A 259 24.76 -19.43 34.03
CA ALA A 259 25.75 -18.67 33.25
C ALA A 259 25.80 -17.18 33.63
N GLN A 260 24.66 -16.55 33.95
CA GLN A 260 24.60 -15.18 34.47
C GLN A 260 25.22 -15.07 35.88
N GLN A 261 24.95 -16.02 36.77
CA GLN A 261 25.57 -16.07 38.10
C GLN A 261 27.09 -16.28 38.00
N GLN A 262 27.56 -17.14 37.09
CA GLN A 262 29.00 -17.33 36.85
C GLN A 262 29.68 -16.07 36.28
N LYS A 263 29.03 -15.34 35.36
CA LYS A 263 29.54 -14.06 34.84
C LYS A 263 29.52 -12.93 35.88
N ALA A 264 28.55 -12.92 36.78
CA ALA A 264 28.50 -11.97 37.90
C ALA A 264 29.60 -12.29 38.92
N ALA A 265 29.79 -13.56 39.27
CA ALA A 265 30.84 -14.02 40.19
C ALA A 265 32.25 -13.76 39.65
N SER A 266 32.48 -13.93 38.34
CA SER A 266 33.77 -13.63 37.72
C SER A 266 34.08 -12.13 37.70
N ARG A 267 33.09 -11.27 37.41
CA ARG A 267 33.23 -9.80 37.50
C ARG A 267 33.54 -9.33 38.92
N THR A 268 32.91 -9.93 39.94
CA THR A 268 33.19 -9.60 41.35
C THR A 268 34.59 -10.05 41.78
N LYS A 269 35.04 -11.25 41.35
CA LYS A 269 36.43 -11.71 41.58
C LYS A 269 37.47 -10.81 40.90
N GLN A 270 37.21 -10.35 39.68
CA GLN A 270 38.11 -9.45 38.96
C GLN A 270 38.21 -8.08 39.66
N LYS A 271 37.09 -7.53 40.15
CA LYS A 271 37.07 -6.29 40.93
C LYS A 271 37.79 -6.42 42.28
N HIS A 272 37.73 -7.59 42.92
CA HIS A 272 38.44 -7.87 44.16
C HIS A 272 39.96 -8.00 43.93
N ASN A 273 40.38 -8.70 42.88
CA ASN A 273 41.81 -8.83 42.53
C ASN A 273 42.45 -7.50 42.10
N CYS A 274 41.74 -6.62 41.38
CA CYS A 274 42.24 -5.28 41.06
C CYS A 274 42.41 -4.38 42.30
N ARG A 275 41.75 -4.68 43.41
CA ARG A 275 41.87 -3.90 44.65
C ARG A 275 43.03 -4.34 45.55
N ILE A 276 43.65 -5.49 45.26
CA ILE A 276 44.73 -6.10 46.06
C ILE A 276 46.09 -5.93 45.37
N ALA A 277 46.14 -5.50 44.10
CA ALA A 277 47.41 -5.17 43.44
C ALA A 277 47.97 -3.85 44.00
N PRO A 278 49.18 -3.82 44.59
CA PRO A 278 49.77 -2.58 45.07
C PRO A 278 50.18 -1.69 43.88
N GLU A 279 49.71 -0.45 43.91
CA GLU A 279 50.07 0.62 42.98
C GLU A 279 51.56 0.95 43.15
N LYS A 280 52.40 0.48 42.21
CA LYS A 280 53.77 1.00 42.08
C LYS A 280 53.71 2.28 41.25
N SER A 281 53.72 3.42 41.92
CA SER A 281 53.93 4.74 41.32
C SER A 281 55.34 4.82 40.75
N PHE A 282 55.45 4.84 39.42
CA PHE A 282 56.66 5.26 38.72
C PHE A 282 56.54 6.77 38.46
N VAL A 283 57.24 7.56 39.26
CA VAL A 283 57.52 8.98 38.99
C VAL A 283 58.68 8.99 37.99
N THR A 284 58.46 9.53 36.80
CA THR A 284 59.55 9.93 35.90
C THR A 284 59.63 11.44 35.89
N ASP A 285 60.69 11.96 36.54
CA ASP A 285 61.15 13.33 36.43
C ASP A 285 61.41 13.69 34.97
N ARG A 286 60.97 14.89 34.59
CA ARG A 286 61.30 15.54 33.33
C ARG A 286 62.27 16.68 33.66
N PRO A 287 63.49 16.72 33.12
CA PRO A 287 64.37 17.86 33.34
C PRO A 287 63.99 19.01 32.40
N GLU A 288 64.20 20.23 32.90
CA GLU A 288 64.02 21.50 32.20
C GLU A 288 65.04 21.67 31.06
N VAL A 289 64.54 22.13 29.90
CA VAL A 289 64.97 23.23 29.00
C VAL A 289 64.32 22.99 27.63
#